data_AF-A0ABD3KPH0-F1
#
_entry.id   AF-A0ABD3KPH0-F1
#
_cell.length_a   1.000
_cell.length_b   1.000
_cell.length_c   1.000
_cell.angle_alpha   90.00
_cell.angle_beta   90.00
_cell.angle_gamma   90.00
#
_symmetry.space_group_name_H-M   'P 1'
#
loop_
_entity.id
_entity.type
_entity.pdbx_description
1 polymer ?
#
loop_
_entity_poly.entity_id
_entity_poly.type
_entity_poly.pdbx_seq_one_letter_code
_entity_poly.pdbx_strand_id
1 'polypeptide(L)'
;MDLERPSQTTKKEVLQKEHGTSSNLVYDTFIQCLTHRTQSSDHISDIVYSQANFSFTNILVSYIHNGHFNLLSTPKPLVIAMPTRESHVHVAVMCSKDLGMHLKIRSSGHDFEGISYVSDDAFFILDMFNLRSIDMDIKEETAWV
;
A
#
# COMPACT_ATOMS: atom_id res chain seq x y z
N MET A 1 -45.31 -33.90 -5.05
CA MET A 1 -44.92 -33.26 -3.77
C MET A 1 -43.42 -33.44 -3.65
N ASP A 2 -42.67 -32.68 -4.44
CA ASP A 2 -41.23 -32.57 -4.26
C ASP A 2 -41.01 -31.34 -3.37
N LEU A 3 -40.55 -31.60 -2.15
CA LEU A 3 -40.12 -30.57 -1.21
C LEU A 3 -38.81 -29.98 -1.72
N GLU A 4 -38.88 -28.79 -2.31
CA GLU A 4 -37.70 -27.95 -2.56
C GLU A 4 -36.96 -27.69 -1.24
N ARG A 5 -35.70 -28.12 -1.19
CA ARG A 5 -34.76 -27.82 -0.12
C ARG A 5 -33.94 -26.61 -0.54
N PRO A 6 -33.98 -25.46 0.16
CA PRO A 6 -33.23 -24.30 -0.27
C PRO A 6 -31.72 -24.52 -0.10
N SER A 7 -31.00 -24.24 -1.19
CA SER A 7 -29.54 -24.25 -1.29
C SER A 7 -28.94 -23.17 -0.38
N GLN A 8 -28.11 -23.58 0.57
CA GLN A 8 -27.30 -22.68 1.38
C GLN A 8 -26.13 -22.17 0.53
N THR A 9 -26.31 -21.03 -0.15
CA THR A 9 -25.18 -20.27 -0.69
C THR A 9 -24.36 -19.72 0.47
N THR A 10 -23.08 -20.03 0.43
CA THR A 10 -22.09 -19.98 1.51
C THR A 10 -21.76 -18.55 1.97
N LYS A 11 -21.81 -18.31 3.29
CA LYS A 11 -21.37 -17.07 3.97
C LYS A 11 -19.94 -16.58 3.60
N LYS A 12 -19.12 -17.44 2.98
CA LYS A 12 -17.75 -17.11 2.53
C LYS A 12 -17.71 -16.20 1.30
N GLU A 13 -18.68 -16.31 0.39
CA GLU A 13 -18.73 -15.49 -0.84
C GLU A 13 -19.22 -14.07 -0.53
N VAL A 14 -20.10 -13.92 0.45
CA VAL A 14 -20.59 -12.61 0.92
C VAL A 14 -19.46 -11.83 1.63
N LEU A 15 -18.65 -12.49 2.46
CA LEU A 15 -17.50 -11.85 3.15
C LEU A 15 -16.42 -11.34 2.19
N GLN A 16 -16.11 -12.10 1.12
CA GLN A 16 -15.14 -11.67 0.10
C GLN A 16 -15.65 -10.49 -0.73
N LYS A 17 -16.96 -10.40 -0.95
CA LYS A 17 -17.58 -9.34 -1.74
C LYS A 17 -17.62 -8.00 -0.99
N GLU A 18 -17.88 -8.00 0.32
CA GLU A 18 -17.84 -6.76 1.12
C GLU A 18 -16.41 -6.22 1.29
N HIS A 19 -15.42 -7.10 1.47
CA HIS A 19 -14.03 -6.68 1.64
C HIS A 19 -13.45 -6.03 0.36
N GLY A 20 -13.82 -6.54 -0.83
CA GLY A 20 -13.42 -5.96 -2.12
C GLY A 20 -14.10 -4.62 -2.47
N THR A 21 -15.31 -4.37 -1.96
CA THR A 21 -15.98 -3.06 -2.14
C THR A 21 -15.39 -2.00 -1.23
N SER A 22 -15.04 -2.37 0.01
CA SER A 22 -14.41 -1.44 0.97
C SER A 22 -13.00 -1.03 0.54
N SER A 23 -12.18 -1.94 0.00
CA SER A 23 -10.81 -1.63 -0.43
C SER A 23 -10.77 -0.68 -1.62
N ASN A 24 -11.68 -0.83 -2.58
CA ASN A 24 -11.82 0.08 -3.73
C ASN A 24 -12.22 1.49 -3.29
N LEU A 25 -13.19 1.62 -2.37
CA LEU A 25 -13.59 2.93 -1.84
C LEU A 25 -12.43 3.63 -1.11
N VAL A 26 -11.66 2.87 -0.32
CA VAL A 26 -10.48 3.40 0.38
C VAL A 26 -9.42 3.90 -0.61
N TYR A 27 -9.15 3.13 -1.67
CA TYR A 27 -8.24 3.54 -2.74
C TYR A 27 -8.72 4.81 -3.45
N ASP A 28 -9.98 4.85 -3.90
CA ASP A 28 -10.54 5.99 -4.63
C ASP A 28 -10.50 7.28 -3.78
N THR A 29 -10.84 7.17 -2.50
CA THR A 29 -10.78 8.31 -1.57
C THR A 29 -9.34 8.78 -1.33
N PHE A 30 -8.40 7.84 -1.23
CA PHE A 30 -6.98 8.16 -1.08
C PHE A 30 -6.41 8.88 -2.31
N ILE A 31 -6.72 8.38 -3.52
CA ILE A 31 -6.35 9.02 -4.78
C ILE A 31 -6.96 10.43 -4.86
N GLN A 32 -8.24 10.58 -4.54
CA GLN A 32 -8.90 11.88 -4.56
C GLN A 32 -8.21 12.88 -3.62
N CYS A 33 -7.83 12.44 -2.41
CA CYS A 33 -7.08 13.26 -1.47
C CYS A 33 -5.71 13.66 -2.02
N LEU A 34 -4.97 12.71 -2.61
CA LEU A 34 -3.67 12.98 -3.23
C LEU A 34 -3.80 14.01 -4.35
N THR A 35 -4.68 13.76 -5.33
CA THR A 35 -4.91 14.65 -6.48
C THR A 35 -5.30 16.06 -6.06
N HIS A 36 -6.04 16.22 -4.95
CA HIS A 36 -6.41 17.54 -4.45
C HIS A 36 -5.24 18.32 -3.83
N ARG A 37 -4.23 17.60 -3.32
CA ARG A 37 -3.12 18.17 -2.55
C ARG A 37 -1.78 18.18 -3.31
N THR A 38 -1.69 17.50 -4.45
CA THR A 38 -0.51 17.48 -5.34
C THR A 38 -0.66 18.45 -6.52
N GLN A 39 0.41 18.64 -7.30
CA GLN A 39 0.36 19.50 -8.48
C GLN A 39 -0.29 18.76 -9.66
N SER A 40 -0.86 19.50 -10.61
CA SER A 40 -1.57 18.93 -11.76
C SER A 40 -0.67 18.14 -12.72
N SER A 41 0.64 18.35 -12.68
CA SER A 41 1.63 17.59 -13.46
C SER A 41 2.00 16.25 -12.83
N ASP A 42 1.58 15.98 -11.59
CA ASP A 42 1.94 14.77 -10.89
C ASP A 42 1.03 13.61 -11.37
N HIS A 43 1.63 12.59 -11.97
CA HIS A 43 0.94 11.39 -12.40
C HIS A 43 0.67 10.45 -11.20
N ILE A 44 -0.33 10.79 -10.38
CA ILE A 44 -0.65 10.07 -9.14
C ILE A 44 -0.98 8.59 -9.36
N SER A 45 -1.60 8.25 -10.49
CA SER A 45 -1.89 6.87 -10.87
C SER A 45 -0.65 5.98 -11.00
N ASP A 46 0.51 6.58 -11.25
CA ASP A 46 1.75 5.85 -11.53
C ASP A 46 2.55 5.57 -10.25
N ILE A 47 2.15 6.21 -9.15
CA ILE A 47 2.82 6.11 -7.85
C ILE A 47 1.92 5.50 -6.77
N VAL A 48 0.70 5.07 -7.09
CA VAL A 48 -0.22 4.46 -6.13
C VAL A 48 -0.83 3.19 -6.71
N TYR A 49 -0.81 2.13 -5.93
CA TYR A 49 -1.22 0.79 -6.36
C TYR A 49 -2.25 0.21 -5.39
N SER A 50 -3.42 -0.16 -5.92
CA SER A 50 -4.45 -0.95 -5.25
C SER A 50 -4.22 -2.44 -5.49
N GLN A 51 -4.88 -3.28 -4.69
CA GLN A 51 -4.88 -4.74 -4.87
C GLN A 51 -5.40 -5.20 -6.25
N ALA A 52 -6.14 -4.35 -6.97
CA ALA A 52 -6.64 -4.65 -8.31
C ALA A 52 -5.60 -4.38 -9.42
N ASN A 53 -4.52 -3.63 -9.14
CA ASN A 53 -3.49 -3.37 -10.15
C ASN A 53 -2.66 -4.63 -10.42
N PHE A 54 -2.41 -4.93 -11.70
CA PHE A 54 -1.61 -6.09 -12.11
C PHE A 54 -0.18 -6.10 -11.53
N SER A 55 0.40 -4.92 -11.27
CA SER A 55 1.73 -4.77 -10.69
C SER A 55 1.78 -4.94 -9.17
N PHE A 56 0.62 -4.90 -8.48
CA PHE A 56 0.56 -4.80 -7.02
C PHE A 56 1.32 -5.92 -6.32
N THR A 57 1.05 -7.17 -6.70
CA THR A 57 1.72 -8.34 -6.10
C THR A 57 3.22 -8.28 -6.32
N ASN A 58 3.67 -7.96 -7.53
CA ASN A 58 5.10 -7.88 -7.86
C ASN A 58 5.81 -6.80 -7.04
N ILE A 59 5.20 -5.62 -6.89
CA ILE A 59 5.73 -4.52 -6.09
C ILE A 59 5.79 -4.90 -4.60
N LEU A 60 4.74 -5.55 -4.09
CA LEU A 60 4.69 -5.95 -2.70
C LEU A 60 5.81 -6.96 -2.36
N VAL A 61 5.92 -8.05 -3.14
CA VAL A 61 6.84 -9.16 -2.84
C VAL A 61 8.31 -8.83 -3.11
N SER A 62 8.61 -7.85 -3.97
CA SER A 62 9.99 -7.45 -4.29
C SER A 62 10.82 -7.03 -3.07
N TYR A 63 10.16 -6.56 -2.00
CA TYR A 63 10.78 -6.08 -0.77
C TYR A 63 10.25 -6.82 0.47
N ILE A 64 9.78 -8.05 0.31
CA ILE A 64 9.55 -8.98 1.43
C ILE A 64 10.76 -9.89 1.50
N HIS A 65 11.72 -9.57 2.36
CA HIS A 65 12.95 -10.36 2.47
C HIS A 65 12.83 -11.56 3.40
N ASN A 66 11.89 -11.55 4.34
CA ASN A 66 11.60 -12.71 5.17
C ASN A 66 10.36 -13.47 4.64
N GLY A 67 10.59 -14.68 4.13
CA GLY A 67 9.58 -15.53 3.50
C GLY A 67 8.41 -15.93 4.42
N HIS A 68 8.58 -15.87 5.74
CA HIS A 68 7.48 -16.07 6.71
C HIS A 68 6.31 -15.10 6.50
N PHE A 69 6.57 -13.92 5.91
CA PHE A 69 5.57 -12.89 5.64
C PHE A 69 5.07 -12.87 4.19
N ASN A 70 5.53 -13.81 3.35
CA ASN A 70 5.03 -13.99 1.98
C ASN A 70 4.04 -15.15 1.88
N LEU A 71 3.20 -15.32 2.90
CA LEU A 71 2.15 -16.34 2.91
C LEU A 71 0.82 -15.74 2.47
N LEU A 72 -0.08 -16.59 1.95
CA LEU A 72 -1.46 -16.19 1.62
C LEU A 72 -2.24 -15.73 2.86
N SER A 73 -1.90 -16.25 4.03
CA SER A 73 -2.50 -15.88 5.31
C SER A 73 -1.98 -14.57 5.89
N THR A 74 -0.81 -14.09 5.46
CA THR A 74 -0.26 -12.81 5.94
C THR A 74 -1.13 -11.67 5.44
N PRO A 75 -1.60 -10.76 6.30
CA PRO A 75 -2.36 -9.58 5.88
C PRO A 75 -1.63 -8.78 4.79
N LYS A 76 -2.39 -8.23 3.85
CA LYS A 76 -1.88 -7.46 2.71
C LYS A 76 -2.33 -6.01 2.84
N PRO A 77 -1.51 -5.03 2.44
CA PRO A 77 -1.91 -3.64 2.48
C PRO A 77 -3.09 -3.40 1.53
N LEU A 78 -3.91 -2.40 1.83
CA LEU A 78 -4.98 -1.97 0.91
C LEU A 78 -4.42 -1.16 -0.26
N VAL A 79 -3.39 -0.36 0.02
CA VAL A 79 -2.73 0.55 -0.93
C VAL A 79 -1.23 0.54 -0.70
N ILE A 80 -0.47 0.58 -1.80
CA ILE A 80 0.97 0.86 -1.79
C ILE A 80 1.21 2.19 -2.51
N ALA A 81 1.80 3.17 -1.82
CA ALA A 81 2.22 4.44 -2.40
C ALA A 81 3.74 4.45 -2.57
N MET A 82 4.23 4.72 -3.77
CA MET A 82 5.65 4.77 -4.16
C MET A 82 6.07 6.19 -4.57
N PRO A 83 6.19 7.13 -3.62
CA PRO A 83 6.51 8.52 -3.90
C PRO A 83 7.81 8.68 -4.69
N THR A 84 7.78 9.53 -5.71
CA THR A 84 8.95 9.93 -6.52
C THR A 84 9.54 11.28 -6.14
N ARG A 85 8.89 11.99 -5.21
CA ARG A 85 9.31 13.31 -4.69
C ARG A 85 8.97 13.41 -3.21
N GLU A 86 9.72 14.22 -2.47
CA GLU A 86 9.46 14.46 -1.03
C GLU A 86 8.07 15.03 -0.76
N SER A 87 7.54 15.87 -1.66
CA SER A 87 6.18 16.39 -1.55
C SER A 87 5.11 15.29 -1.56
N HIS A 88 5.31 14.22 -2.34
CA HIS A 88 4.38 13.10 -2.38
C HIS A 88 4.34 12.34 -1.05
N VAL A 89 5.48 12.25 -0.35
CA VAL A 89 5.59 11.64 0.99
C VAL A 89 4.70 12.41 1.97
N HIS A 90 4.85 13.74 2.01
CA HIS A 90 4.07 14.59 2.90
C HIS A 90 2.56 14.43 2.66
N VAL A 91 2.13 14.49 1.40
CA VAL A 91 0.71 14.36 1.05
C VAL A 91 0.17 12.96 1.36
N ALA A 92 0.93 11.89 1.07
CA ALA A 92 0.52 10.53 1.38
C ALA A 92 0.31 10.30 2.89
N VAL A 93 1.16 10.87 3.74
CA VAL A 93 1.00 10.83 5.20
C VAL A 93 -0.29 11.53 5.63
N MET A 94 -0.53 12.74 5.10
CA MET A 94 -1.74 13.51 5.41
C MET A 94 -3.01 12.77 4.98
N CYS A 95 -3.06 12.25 3.76
CA CYS A 95 -4.21 11.52 3.26
C CYS A 95 -4.46 10.20 4.00
N SER A 96 -3.40 9.49 4.40
CA SER A 96 -3.54 8.28 5.23
C SER A 96 -4.12 8.61 6.60
N LYS A 97 -3.69 9.73 7.19
CA LYS A 97 -4.20 10.24 8.47
C LYS A 97 -5.67 10.67 8.36
N ASP A 98 -6.05 11.39 7.31
CA ASP A 98 -7.44 11.82 7.08
C ASP A 98 -8.39 10.62 6.92
N LEU A 99 -7.89 9.50 6.37
CA LEU A 99 -8.61 8.23 6.25
C LEU A 99 -8.60 7.38 7.53
N GLY A 100 -7.83 7.76 8.56
CA GLY A 100 -7.68 6.97 9.78
C GLY A 100 -6.97 5.64 9.57
N MET A 101 -6.14 5.52 8.53
CA MET A 101 -5.47 4.28 8.15
C MET A 101 -4.09 4.17 8.78
N HIS A 102 -3.72 2.95 9.21
CA HIS A 102 -2.37 2.68 9.69
C HIS A 102 -1.39 2.78 8.52
N LEU A 103 -0.35 3.60 8.65
CA LEU A 103 0.71 3.74 7.66
C LEU A 103 1.95 2.96 8.07
N LYS A 104 2.42 2.07 7.21
CA LYS A 104 3.70 1.38 7.34
C LYS A 104 4.70 1.99 6.36
N ILE A 105 5.91 2.28 6.82
CA ILE A 105 6.96 2.86 5.99
C ILE A 105 7.96 1.76 5.64
N ARG A 106 8.25 1.61 4.35
CA ARG A 106 9.20 0.63 3.83
C ARG A 106 10.25 1.34 2.98
N SER A 107 11.51 1.00 3.22
CA SER A 107 12.62 1.33 2.33
C SER A 107 13.07 0.04 1.63
N SER A 108 14.14 -0.61 2.09
CA SER A 108 14.60 -1.89 1.52
C SER A 108 13.79 -3.11 1.97
N GLY A 109 13.06 -3.08 3.09
CA GLY A 109 12.24 -4.22 3.53
C GLY A 109 13.00 -5.33 4.25
N HIS A 110 14.15 -5.02 4.86
CA HIS A 110 14.95 -5.96 5.68
C HIS A 110 14.46 -6.12 7.12
N ASP A 111 13.24 -5.70 7.40
CA ASP A 111 12.66 -5.84 8.72
C ASP A 111 12.46 -7.32 9.05
N PHE A 112 13.20 -7.80 10.04
CA PHE A 112 13.20 -9.22 10.41
C PHE A 112 11.81 -9.71 10.82
N GLU A 113 11.04 -8.84 11.49
CA GLU A 113 9.68 -9.11 11.97
C GLU A 113 8.61 -8.58 10.98
N GLY A 114 9.02 -8.08 9.82
CA GLY A 114 8.12 -7.62 8.76
C GLY A 114 7.23 -6.44 9.15
N ILE A 115 7.56 -5.69 10.22
CA ILE A 115 6.76 -4.56 10.74
C ILE A 115 6.55 -3.49 9.66
N SER A 116 7.51 -3.31 8.76
CA SER A 116 7.45 -2.39 7.61
C SER A 116 6.44 -2.76 6.51
N TYR A 117 5.91 -3.99 6.49
CA TYR A 117 4.98 -4.45 5.43
C TYR A 117 3.88 -5.41 5.90
N VAL A 118 3.74 -5.62 7.21
CA VAL A 118 2.67 -6.39 7.84
C VAL A 118 2.03 -5.60 8.99
N SER A 119 0.72 -5.75 9.13
CA SER A 119 -0.08 -5.15 10.20
C SER A 119 -1.27 -6.06 10.50
N ASP A 120 -1.69 -6.10 11.76
CA ASP A 120 -2.95 -6.75 12.17
C ASP A 120 -4.17 -5.91 11.75
N ASP A 121 -4.01 -4.58 11.76
CA ASP A 121 -5.01 -3.63 11.29
C ASP A 121 -4.89 -3.36 9.78
N ALA A 122 -5.98 -2.92 9.15
CA ALA A 122 -5.97 -2.46 7.78
C ALA A 122 -4.98 -1.28 7.62
N PHE A 123 -4.11 -1.38 6.60
CA PHE A 123 -2.95 -0.50 6.52
C PHE A 123 -2.54 -0.19 5.08
N PHE A 124 -1.77 0.88 4.93
CA PHE A 124 -1.08 1.27 3.71
C PHE A 124 0.42 1.07 3.86
N ILE A 125 1.11 0.85 2.74
CA ILE A 125 2.57 0.94 2.67
C ILE A 125 2.94 2.24 1.96
N LEU A 126 3.81 3.02 2.60
CA LEU A 126 4.57 4.10 1.98
C LEU A 126 5.96 3.57 1.65
N ASP A 127 6.19 3.31 0.37
CA ASP A 127 7.40 2.67 -0.14
C ASP A 127 8.38 3.72 -0.70
N MET A 128 9.45 3.96 0.04
CA MET A 128 10.44 4.98 -0.23
C MET A 128 11.47 4.57 -1.30
N PHE A 129 11.30 3.41 -1.95
CA PHE A 129 12.30 2.87 -2.88
C PHE A 129 12.73 3.83 -4.00
N ASN A 130 11.82 4.67 -4.48
CA ASN A 130 12.10 5.66 -5.53
C ASN A 130 12.90 6.88 -5.04
N LEU A 131 12.99 7.11 -3.73
CA LEU A 131 13.72 8.20 -3.10
C LEU A 131 15.07 7.68 -2.59
N ARG A 132 16.05 7.61 -3.51
CA ARG A 132 17.36 6.98 -3.27
C ARG A 132 18.53 7.75 -3.91
N SER A 133 18.36 9.05 -4.09
CA SER A 133 19.44 9.92 -4.60
C SER A 133 20.55 10.03 -3.56
N ILE A 134 21.80 9.94 -4.01
CA ILE A 134 22.97 10.14 -3.17
C ILE A 134 23.74 11.33 -3.73
N ASP A 135 23.99 12.32 -2.89
CA ASP A 135 24.82 13.49 -3.21
C ASP A 135 26.04 13.51 -2.29
N MET A 136 27.23 13.63 -2.86
CA MET A 136 28.50 13.52 -2.12
C MET A 136 29.35 14.77 -2.29
N ASP A 137 29.73 15.38 -1.17
CA ASP A 137 30.74 16.42 -1.14
C ASP A 137 32.07 15.83 -0.65
N ILE A 138 32.98 15.58 -1.59
CA ILE A 138 34.31 15.02 -1.32
C ILE A 138 35.18 16.02 -0.55
N LYS A 139 34.99 17.33 -0.75
CA LYS A 139 35.81 18.35 -0.09
C LYS A 139 35.45 18.47 1.38
N GLU A 140 34.15 18.44 1.67
CA GLU A 140 33.63 18.51 3.03
C GLU A 140 33.53 17.13 3.72
N GLU A 141 33.86 16.05 3.02
CA GLU A 141 33.73 14.66 3.49
C GLU A 141 32.30 14.32 3.96
N THR A 142 31.28 14.86 3.28
CA THR A 142 29.86 14.64 3.61
C THR A 142 29.08 13.95 2.48
N ALA A 143 27.98 13.30 2.85
CA ALA A 143 27.03 12.75 1.90
C ALA A 143 25.59 12.95 2.38
N TRP A 144 24.70 13.28 1.46
CA TRP A 144 23.25 13.20 1.62
C TRP A 144 22.76 11.90 1.00
N VAL A 145 22.02 11.13 1.79
CA VAL A 145 21.47 9.82 1.44
C VAL A 145 19.99 9.83 1.76
#